data_AF-A0A7H8GTR0-F1
#
_entry.id   AF-A0A7H8GTR0-F1
#
_cell.length_a   1.000
_cell.length_b   1.000
_cell.length_c   1.000
_cell.angle_alpha   90.00
_cell.angle_beta   90.00
_cell.angle_gamma   90.00
#
_symmetry.space_group_name_H-M   'P 1'
#
loop_
_entity.id
_entity.type
_entity.pdbx_description
1 polymer ?
#
loop_
_entity_poly.entity_id
_entity_poly.type
_entity_poly.pdbx_seq_one_letter_code
_entity_poly.pdbx_strand_id
1 'polypeptide(L)' 'MELEGKRYALEFVRALGASVRRAPVREKAIADLIRYAAVQPSSVASGVKIVIDVLKGAA' A
#
# COMPACT_ATOMS: atom_id res chain seq x y z
N MET A 1 -14.36 -5.51 4.54
CA MET A 1 -13.74 -4.16 4.54
C MET A 1 -12.22 -4.22 4.70
N GLU A 2 -11.65 -4.88 5.71
CA GLU A 2 -10.18 -5.01 5.80
C GLU A 2 -9.57 -5.75 4.60
N LEU A 3 -10.13 -6.91 4.25
CA LEU A 3 -9.73 -7.67 3.06
C LEU A 3 -9.80 -6.83 1.78
N GLU A 4 -10.75 -5.91 1.70
CA GLU A 4 -10.94 -5.02 0.56
C GLU A 4 -9.84 -3.95 0.50
N GLY A 5 -9.53 -3.30 1.62
CA GLY A 5 -8.40 -2.38 1.71
C GLY A 5 -7.07 -3.05 1.38
N LYS A 6 -6.87 -4.28 1.85
CA LYS A 6 -5.71 -5.10 1.50
C LYS A 6 -5.67 -5.44 0.00
N ARG A 7 -6.80 -5.86 -0.58
CA ARG A 7 -6.90 -6.19 -2.01
C ARG A 7 -6.59 -4.98 -2.88
N TYR A 8 -7.19 -3.82 -2.58
CA TYR A 8 -6.90 -2.57 -3.28
C TYR A 8 -5.40 -2.23 -3.25
N ALA A 9 -4.80 -2.24 -2.06
CA ALA A 9 -3.39 -1.88 -1.91
C ALA A 9 -2.45 -2.88 -2.62
N LEU A 10 -2.79 -4.18 -2.62
CA LEU A 10 -2.04 -5.19 -3.37
C LEU A 10 -2.13 -4.98 -4.88
N GLU A 11 -3.31 -4.71 -5.42
CA GLU A 11 -3.50 -4.47 -6.85
C GLU A 11 -2.80 -3.18 -7.29
N PHE A 12 -2.84 -2.12 -6.46
CA PHE A 12 -2.07 -0.90 -6.68
C PHE A 12 -0.57 -1.18 -6.79
N VAL A 13 0.00 -1.95 -5.85
CA VAL A 13 1.42 -2.31 -5.88
C VAL A 13 1.76 -3.21 -7.06
N ARG A 14 0.89 -4.18 -7.40
CA ARG A 14 1.07 -5.07 -8.56
C ARG A 14 1.10 -4.31 -9.87
N ALA A 15 0.28 -3.27 -10.02
CA ALA A 15 0.28 -2.41 -11.19
C ALA A 15 1.62 -1.69 -11.41
N LEU A 16 2.40 -1.43 -10.35
CA LEU A 16 3.76 -0.88 -10.45
C LEU A 16 4.78 -1.90 -10.98
N GLY A 17 4.47 -3.20 -10.91
CA GLY A 17 5.31 -4.29 -11.40
C GLY A 17 6.72 -4.27 -10.81
N ALA A 18 7.73 -4.54 -11.64
CA ALA A 18 9.13 -4.57 -11.21
C ALA A 18 9.66 -3.21 -10.73
N SER A 19 9.02 -2.10 -11.11
CA SER A 19 9.45 -0.75 -10.73
C SER A 19 9.37 -0.50 -9.23
N VAL A 20 8.51 -1.22 -8.50
CA VAL A 20 8.41 -1.10 -7.03
C VAL A 20 9.71 -1.45 -6.30
N ARG A 21 10.63 -2.17 -6.95
CA ARG A 21 11.96 -2.47 -6.39
C ARG A 21 12.85 -1.22 -6.32
N ARG A 22 12.59 -0.21 -7.16
CA ARG A 22 13.30 1.06 -7.12
C ARG A 22 12.85 1.86 -5.89
N ALA A 23 13.79 2.23 -5.04
CA ALA A 23 13.52 3.00 -3.82
C ALA A 23 12.56 4.19 -4.01
N PRO A 24 12.74 5.11 -4.98
CA PRO A 24 11.83 6.25 -5.12
C PRO A 24 10.41 5.87 -5.51
N VAL A 25 10.23 4.78 -6.28
CA VAL A 25 8.90 4.29 -6.66
C VAL A 25 8.22 3.66 -5.45
N ARG A 26 8.97 2.90 -4.64
CA ARG A 26 8.48 2.29 -3.41
C ARG A 26 8.05 3.33 -2.39
N GLU A 27 8.86 4.35 -2.16
CA GLU A 27 8.58 5.45 -1.23
C GLU A 27 7.33 6.22 -1.64
N LYS A 28 7.21 6.55 -2.94
CA LYS A 28 6.01 7.19 -3.48
C LYS A 28 4.78 6.30 -3.30
N ALA A 29 4.88 5.00 -3.58
CA ALA A 29 3.78 4.06 -3.39
C ALA A 29 3.31 4.00 -1.93
N ILE A 30 4.26 3.98 -0.98
CA ILE A 30 3.95 4.05 0.45
C ILE A 30 3.22 5.37 0.78
N ALA A 31 3.72 6.50 0.31
CA ALA A 31 3.10 7.80 0.56
C ALA A 31 1.68 7.93 -0.04
N ASP A 32 1.45 7.38 -1.23
CA ASP A 32 0.14 7.35 -1.88
C ASP A 32 -0.84 6.46 -1.09
N LEU A 33 -0.40 5.28 -0.63
CA LEU A 33 -1.23 4.39 0.19
C LEU A 33 -1.54 4.97 1.58
N ILE A 34 -0.61 5.70 2.20
CA ILE A 34 -0.87 6.42 3.47
C ILE A 34 -1.95 7.48 3.26
N ARG A 35 -1.84 8.29 2.19
CA ARG A 35 -2.84 9.31 1.85
C ARG A 35 -4.22 8.70 1.61
N TYR A 36 -4.27 7.57 0.90
CA TYR A 36 -5.50 6.82 0.71
C TYR A 36 -6.07 6.33 2.05
N ALA A 37 -5.26 5.69 2.90
CA ALA A 37 -5.72 5.15 4.18
C ALA A 37 -6.25 6.23 5.15
N ALA A 38 -5.70 7.45 5.09
CA ALA A 38 -6.06 8.54 5.99
C ALA A 38 -7.53 9.00 5.89
N VAL A 39 -8.17 8.80 4.74
CA VAL A 39 -9.58 9.21 4.49
C VAL A 39 -10.56 8.03 4.52
N GLN A 40 -10.08 6.83 4.87
CA GLN A 40 -10.88 5.61 4.81
C GLN A 40 -11.39 5.19 6.19
N PRO A 41 -12.46 4.39 6.26
CA PRO A 41 -12.86 3.73 7.50
C PRO A 41 -11.71 2.91 8.07
N SER A 42 -11.63 2.85 9.41
CA SER A 42 -10.56 2.16 10.14
C SER A 42 -10.34 0.72 9.66
N SER A 43 -11.41 -0.03 9.37
CA SER A 43 -11.28 -1.39 8.82
C SER A 43 -10.58 -1.44 7.47
N VAL A 44 -10.84 -0.49 6.56
CA VAL A 44 -10.16 -0.43 5.24
C VAL A 44 -8.71 0.02 5.42
N ALA A 45 -8.48 1.03 6.25
CA ALA A 45 -7.15 1.55 6.57
C ALA A 45 -6.23 0.46 7.15
N SER A 46 -6.76 -0.40 8.04
CA SER A 46 -6.02 -1.56 8.58
C SER A 46 -5.52 -2.50 7.47
N GLY A 47 -6.36 -2.79 6.47
CA GLY A 47 -5.98 -3.64 5.34
C GLY A 47 -4.87 -3.01 4.48
N VAL A 48 -4.95 -1.70 4.25
CA VAL A 48 -3.92 -0.94 3.51
C VAL A 48 -2.60 -0.91 4.28
N LYS A 49 -2.66 -0.75 5.61
CA LYS A 49 -1.48 -0.71 6.49
C LYS A 49 -0.64 -1.98 6.37
N ILE A 50 -1.27 -3.16 6.27
CA ILE A 50 -0.57 -4.44 6.10
C ILE A 50 0.35 -4.39 4.86
N VAL A 51 -0.12 -3.84 3.74
CA VAL A 51 0.66 -3.75 2.51
C VAL A 51 1.76 -2.69 2.62
N ILE A 52 1.49 -1.57 3.28
CA ILE A 52 2.52 -0.56 3.58
C ILE A 52 3.66 -1.17 4.40
N ASP A 53 3.34 -1.97 5.42
CA ASP A 53 4.34 -2.61 6.27
C ASP A 53 5.21 -3.61 5.47
N VAL A 54 4.61 -4.36 4.54
CA VAL A 54 5.37 -5.22 3.60
C VAL A 54 6.31 -4.39 2.72
N LEU A 55 5.84 -3.26 2.17
CA LEU A 55 6.68 -2.38 1.35
C LEU A 55 7.83 -1.75 2.14
N LYS A 56 7.64 -1.48 3.44
CA LYS A 56 8.69 -0.97 4.33
C LYS A 56 9.70 -2.05 4.72
N GLY A 57 9.23 -3.28 4.94
CA GLY A 57 10.07 -4.42 5.32
C GLY A 57 10.81 -5.09 4.15
N ALA A 58 10.47 -4.77 2.90
CA ALA A 58 11.15 -5.26 1.70
C ALA A 58 12.46 -4.51 1.37
N ALA A 59 13.05 -3.81 2.34
CA ALA A 59 14.28 -3.03 2.22
C ALA A 59 15.50 -3.85 2.65
#